data_AF-A0A9D2Q4W5-F1
#
_entry.id   AF-A0A9D2Q4W5-F1
#
_cell.length_a   1.000
_cell.length_b   1.000
_cell.length_c   1.000
_cell.angle_alpha   90.00
_cell.angle_beta   90.00
_cell.angle_gamma   90.00
#
_symmetry.space_group_name_H-M   'P 1'
#
loop_
_entity.id
_entity.type
_entity.pdbx_description
1 polymer ?
#
loop_
_entity_poly.entity_id
_entity_poly.type
_entity_poly.pdbx_seq_one_letter_code
_entity_poly.pdbx_strand_id
1 'polypeptide(L)'
;MAAAYENCDEESIKDWISEFVKSHHQIEVGINSITILPPAGEHSDTAVLCFAPTHKKDFVDFYYEFHDKLDEYRTGIGCYYSKAFGNPIFHSSIGVFNVDCLKSIMNMIFSSYAFGLAKINALELYTYPMQLIERYELTK
;
A
#
# COMPACT_ATOMS: atom_id res chain seq x y z
N MET A 1 0.61 1.39 -1.76
CA MET A 1 0.96 0.04 -2.23
C MET A 1 2.03 -0.51 -1.31
N ALA A 2 1.98 -1.80 -1.01
CA ALA A 2 2.96 -2.48 -0.16
C ALA A 2 3.26 -3.85 -0.76
N ALA A 3 4.45 -4.36 -0.48
CA ALA A 3 4.87 -5.74 -0.70
C ALA A 3 5.64 -6.18 0.55
N ALA A 4 5.62 -7.47 0.87
CA ALA A 4 6.44 -8.05 1.92
C ALA A 4 7.16 -9.28 1.36
N TYR A 5 8.47 -9.35 1.63
CA TYR A 5 9.35 -10.40 1.16
C TYR A 5 9.96 -11.12 2.37
N GLU A 6 9.96 -12.44 2.34
CA GLU A 6 10.57 -13.31 3.34
C GLU A 6 11.64 -14.17 2.66
N ASN A 7 12.76 -14.41 3.35
CA ASN A 7 13.88 -15.21 2.83
C ASN A 7 14.48 -14.70 1.50
N CYS A 8 14.24 -13.45 1.15
CA CYS A 8 14.87 -12.77 0.02
C CYS A 8 16.11 -12.02 0.51
N ASP A 9 17.15 -12.01 -0.31
CA ASP A 9 18.33 -11.19 -0.07
C ASP A 9 18.00 -9.70 -0.28
N GLU A 10 18.45 -8.84 0.63
CA GLU A 10 18.13 -7.41 0.63
C GLU A 10 18.63 -6.71 -0.64
N GLU A 11 19.85 -7.04 -1.10
CA GLU A 11 20.43 -6.43 -2.30
C GLU A 11 19.62 -6.80 -3.55
N SER A 12 19.09 -8.02 -3.62
CA SER A 12 18.20 -8.44 -4.70
C SER A 12 16.91 -7.60 -4.76
N ILE A 13 16.36 -7.20 -3.61
CA ILE A 13 15.20 -6.31 -3.54
C ILE A 13 15.59 -4.89 -3.96
N LYS A 14 16.72 -4.37 -3.47
CA LYS A 14 17.22 -3.03 -3.82
C LYS A 14 17.48 -2.90 -5.32
N ASP A 15 18.15 -3.88 -5.91
CA ASP A 15 18.43 -3.92 -7.35
C ASP A 15 17.13 -3.91 -8.15
N TRP A 16 16.15 -4.73 -7.75
CA TRP A 16 14.84 -4.73 -8.39
C TRP A 16 14.15 -3.37 -8.32
N ILE A 17 14.05 -2.76 -7.12
CA ILE A 17 13.38 -1.47 -6.96
C ILE A 17 14.12 -0.38 -7.77
N SER A 18 15.47 -0.38 -7.73
CA SER A 18 16.32 0.56 -8.47
C SER A 18 16.12 0.46 -9.99
N GLU A 19 16.00 -0.75 -10.54
CA GLU A 19 15.64 -0.95 -11.95
C GLU A 19 14.22 -0.48 -12.24
N PHE A 20 13.27 -0.87 -11.38
CA PHE A 20 11.86 -0.59 -11.57
C PHE A 20 11.56 0.91 -11.59
N VAL A 21 12.13 1.71 -10.68
CA VAL A 21 11.84 3.15 -10.65
C VAL A 21 12.40 3.90 -11.85
N LYS A 22 13.42 3.37 -12.55
CA LYS A 22 14.01 4.01 -13.74
C LYS A 22 13.05 4.01 -14.94
N SER A 23 12.14 3.04 -15.03
CA SER A 23 11.15 2.94 -16.10
C SER A 23 9.81 3.58 -15.77
N HIS A 24 9.65 4.14 -14.57
CA HIS A 24 8.37 4.63 -14.08
C HIS A 24 8.37 6.11 -13.71
N HIS A 25 7.24 6.74 -13.98
CA HIS A 25 6.97 8.12 -13.62
C HIS A 25 6.07 8.20 -12.38
N GLN A 26 6.05 9.37 -11.76
CA GLN A 26 5.18 9.66 -10.64
C GLN A 26 3.70 9.51 -11.06
N ILE A 27 2.92 8.80 -10.23
CA ILE A 27 1.53 8.44 -10.56
C ILE A 27 0.56 9.31 -9.77
N GLU A 28 -0.39 9.94 -10.46
CA GLU A 28 -1.47 10.68 -9.81
C GLU A 28 -2.67 9.77 -9.52
N VAL A 29 -3.06 9.67 -8.25
CA VAL A 29 -4.21 8.89 -7.78
C VAL A 29 -5.25 9.81 -7.15
N GLY A 30 -6.53 9.53 -7.40
CA GLY A 30 -7.63 10.21 -6.71
C GLY A 30 -7.92 9.56 -5.37
N ILE A 31 -8.00 10.33 -4.31
CA ILE A 31 -8.47 9.92 -2.99
C ILE A 31 -9.90 10.42 -2.83
N ASN A 32 -10.87 9.58 -3.21
CA ASN A 32 -12.27 9.97 -3.35
C ASN A 32 -13.21 9.18 -2.44
N SER A 33 -12.70 8.15 -1.77
CA SER A 33 -13.48 7.30 -0.88
C SER A 33 -12.65 6.84 0.30
N ILE A 34 -13.37 6.40 1.32
CA ILE A 34 -12.83 5.68 2.47
C ILE A 34 -13.35 4.25 2.43
N THR A 35 -12.55 3.34 2.98
CA THR A 35 -12.94 1.95 3.20
C THR A 35 -12.58 1.54 4.63
N ILE A 36 -13.23 0.49 5.11
CA ILE A 36 -13.01 -0.07 6.44
C ILE A 36 -12.57 -1.51 6.26
N LEU A 37 -11.40 -1.85 6.80
CA LEU A 37 -11.03 -3.24 7.01
C LEU A 37 -11.63 -3.66 8.35
N PRO A 38 -12.56 -4.64 8.36
CA PRO A 38 -13.31 -4.99 9.55
C PRO A 38 -12.42 -5.61 10.64
N PRO A 39 -12.91 -5.69 11.88
CA PRO A 39 -12.26 -6.46 12.94
C PRO A 39 -11.93 -7.88 12.46
N ALA A 40 -10.74 -8.37 12.83
CA ALA A 40 -10.23 -9.66 12.38
C ALA A 40 -9.28 -10.27 13.42
N GLY A 41 -9.26 -11.61 13.47
CA GLY A 41 -8.41 -12.34 14.41
C GLY A 41 -8.79 -12.06 15.87
N GLU A 42 -7.80 -11.73 16.69
CA GLU A 42 -7.97 -11.45 18.12
C GLU A 42 -8.49 -10.02 18.39
N HIS A 43 -8.46 -9.14 17.39
CA HIS A 43 -8.91 -7.75 17.50
C HIS A 43 -10.34 -7.62 17.00
N SER A 44 -11.32 -7.89 17.88
CA SER A 44 -12.75 -7.87 17.55
C SER A 44 -13.44 -6.51 17.74
N ASP A 45 -12.77 -5.58 18.41
CA ASP A 45 -13.29 -4.27 18.83
C ASP A 45 -12.71 -3.10 18.02
N THR A 46 -11.71 -3.37 17.17
CA THR A 46 -11.05 -2.35 16.34
C THR A 46 -11.17 -2.66 14.85
N ALA A 47 -11.19 -1.60 14.04
CA ALA A 47 -11.17 -1.68 12.59
C ALA A 47 -10.12 -0.71 12.02
N VAL A 48 -9.63 -1.01 10.82
CA VAL A 48 -8.70 -0.11 10.12
C VAL A 48 -9.50 0.78 9.18
N LEU A 49 -9.43 2.08 9.40
CA LEU A 49 -10.01 3.06 8.49
C LEU A 49 -8.94 3.49 7.47
N CYS A 50 -9.29 3.45 6.18
CA CYS A 50 -8.35 3.71 5.12
C CYS A 50 -8.92 4.67 4.07
N PHE A 51 -8.05 5.44 3.44
CA PHE A 51 -8.34 6.02 2.13
C PHE A 51 -8.27 4.92 1.06
N ALA A 52 -9.26 4.91 0.18
CA ALA A 52 -9.30 4.01 -0.98
C ALA A 52 -9.00 4.84 -2.25
N PRO A 53 -7.78 4.76 -2.80
CA PRO A 53 -7.45 5.46 -4.03
C PRO A 53 -8.24 4.89 -5.22
N THR A 54 -8.52 5.73 -6.21
CA THR A 54 -9.15 5.32 -7.47
C THR A 54 -8.27 4.30 -8.21
N HIS A 55 -8.88 3.25 -8.75
CA HIS A 55 -8.20 2.23 -9.54
C HIS A 55 -7.96 2.71 -10.99
N LYS A 56 -7.17 3.78 -11.16
CA LYS A 56 -6.70 4.19 -12.49
C LYS A 56 -5.83 3.09 -13.09
N LYS A 57 -5.94 2.86 -14.40
CA LYS A 57 -5.20 1.81 -15.12
C LYS A 57 -3.71 1.84 -14.81
N ASP A 58 -3.07 3.00 -14.94
CA ASP A 58 -1.61 3.14 -14.73
C ASP A 58 -1.18 2.77 -13.31
N PHE A 59 -2.02 3.05 -12.30
CA PHE A 59 -1.74 2.65 -10.91
C PHE A 59 -1.88 1.15 -10.70
N VAL A 60 -2.89 0.54 -11.33
CA VAL A 60 -3.10 -0.92 -11.27
C VAL A 60 -1.99 -1.66 -12.01
N ASP A 61 -1.59 -1.18 -13.19
CA ASP A 61 -0.50 -1.76 -13.97
C ASP A 61 0.83 -1.65 -13.21
N PHE A 62 1.13 -0.48 -12.64
CA PHE A 62 2.31 -0.27 -11.79
C PHE A 62 2.36 -1.28 -10.64
N TYR A 63 1.22 -1.57 -10.01
CA TYR A 63 1.14 -2.60 -8.97
C TYR A 63 1.50 -3.97 -9.52
N TYR A 64 0.84 -4.43 -10.57
CA TYR A 64 1.06 -5.79 -11.07
C TYR A 64 2.45 -5.98 -11.65
N GLU A 65 3.03 -4.95 -12.27
CA GLU A 65 4.41 -4.97 -12.76
C GLU A 65 5.41 -5.04 -11.61
N PHE A 66 5.23 -4.22 -10.56
CA PHE A 66 6.09 -4.28 -9.37
C PHE A 66 6.06 -5.66 -8.72
N HIS A 67 4.90 -6.33 -8.78
CA HIS A 67 4.69 -7.65 -8.22
C HIS A 67 5.03 -8.81 -9.18
N ASP A 68 5.56 -8.55 -10.37
CA ASP A 68 5.90 -9.61 -11.33
C ASP A 68 7.23 -10.31 -11.01
N LYS A 69 8.15 -9.62 -10.32
CA LYS A 69 9.41 -10.19 -9.85
C LYS A 69 9.39 -10.49 -8.36
N LEU A 70 10.23 -11.45 -7.96
CA LEU A 70 10.47 -11.87 -6.57
C LEU A 70 9.18 -12.38 -5.87
N ASP A 71 8.21 -12.88 -6.65
CA ASP A 71 6.93 -13.36 -6.12
C ASP A 71 7.10 -14.62 -5.28
N GLU A 72 8.10 -15.44 -5.59
CA GLU A 72 8.48 -16.63 -4.84
C GLU A 72 8.90 -16.33 -3.39
N TYR A 73 9.33 -15.11 -3.11
CA TYR A 73 9.70 -14.65 -1.78
C TYR A 73 8.53 -14.02 -1.01
N ARG A 74 7.33 -13.95 -1.59
CA ARG A 74 6.13 -13.42 -0.94
C ARG A 74 5.38 -14.51 -0.19
N THR A 75 6.05 -15.09 0.81
CA THR A 75 5.45 -16.08 1.72
C THR A 75 4.84 -15.41 2.95
N GLY A 76 4.21 -16.19 3.83
CA GLY A 76 3.62 -15.68 5.07
C GLY A 76 2.60 -14.57 4.81
N ILE A 77 2.80 -13.40 5.42
CA ILE A 77 1.91 -12.23 5.22
C ILE A 77 2.09 -11.65 3.81
N GLY A 78 3.27 -11.84 3.21
CA GLY A 78 3.58 -11.43 1.83
C GLY A 78 2.65 -12.04 0.79
N CYS A 79 2.06 -13.21 1.06
CA CYS A 79 1.24 -13.92 0.07
C CYS A 79 -0.01 -13.15 -0.36
N TYR A 80 -0.53 -12.26 0.49
CA TYR A 80 -1.66 -11.39 0.15
C TYR A 80 -1.33 -10.36 -0.94
N TYR A 81 -0.04 -10.08 -1.15
CA TYR A 81 0.48 -9.20 -2.19
C TYR A 81 0.98 -9.97 -3.41
N SER A 82 1.02 -11.31 -3.37
CA SER A 82 1.43 -12.10 -4.52
C SER A 82 0.50 -11.90 -5.70
N LYS A 83 1.06 -11.88 -6.91
CA LYS A 83 0.27 -11.82 -8.14
C LYS A 83 -0.72 -12.99 -8.24
N ALA A 84 -0.34 -14.16 -7.73
CA ALA A 84 -1.19 -15.35 -7.71
C ALA A 84 -2.41 -15.22 -6.78
N PHE A 85 -2.34 -14.38 -5.74
CA PHE A 85 -3.50 -14.11 -4.87
C PHE A 85 -4.60 -13.34 -5.59
N GLY A 86 -4.24 -12.52 -6.59
CA GLY A 86 -5.14 -11.97 -7.60
C GLY A 86 -6.10 -10.86 -7.15
N ASN A 87 -6.19 -10.54 -5.85
CA ASN A 87 -7.17 -9.61 -5.29
C ASN A 87 -6.52 -8.46 -4.50
N PRO A 88 -5.80 -7.53 -5.15
CA PRO A 88 -5.17 -6.42 -4.44
C PRO A 88 -6.21 -5.46 -3.86
N ILE A 89 -6.01 -5.07 -2.61
CA ILE A 89 -6.80 -4.03 -1.94
C ILE A 89 -5.93 -2.78 -1.83
N PHE A 90 -6.08 -1.87 -2.79
CA PHE A 90 -5.38 -0.59 -2.75
C PHE A 90 -5.96 0.30 -1.66
N HIS A 91 -5.12 0.69 -0.71
CA HIS A 91 -5.51 1.59 0.36
C HIS A 91 -4.31 2.33 0.96
N SER A 92 -4.61 3.39 1.71
CA SER A 92 -3.68 4.06 2.62
C SER A 92 -4.33 4.12 3.99
N SER A 93 -3.76 3.43 4.96
CA SER A 93 -4.29 3.36 6.32
C SER A 93 -4.23 4.73 7.00
N ILE A 94 -5.36 5.19 7.50
CA ILE A 94 -5.46 6.42 8.30
C ILE A 94 -5.17 6.10 9.76
N GLY A 95 -5.71 4.99 10.24
CA GLY A 95 -5.50 4.52 11.61
C GLY A 95 -6.33 3.30 11.97
N VAL A 96 -6.04 2.76 13.14
CA VAL A 96 -6.79 1.69 13.79
C VAL A 96 -7.65 2.33 14.87
N PHE A 97 -8.96 2.06 14.84
CA PHE A 97 -9.93 2.72 15.70
C PHE A 97 -10.92 1.73 16.28
N ASN A 98 -11.39 2.01 17.50
CA ASN A 98 -12.52 1.28 18.08
C ASN A 98 -13.75 1.43 17.17
N VAL A 99 -14.47 0.33 16.96
CA VAL A 99 -15.65 0.27 16.07
C VAL A 99 -16.68 1.33 16.47
N ASP A 100 -16.91 1.53 17.77
CA ASP A 100 -17.88 2.49 18.31
C ASP A 100 -17.52 3.96 17.99
N CYS A 101 -16.25 4.24 17.69
CA CYS A 101 -15.79 5.58 17.34
C CYS A 101 -15.82 5.87 15.83
N LEU A 102 -15.96 4.85 14.98
CA LEU A 102 -15.78 4.98 13.52
C LEU A 102 -16.65 6.06 12.91
N LYS A 103 -17.93 6.13 13.28
CA LYS A 103 -18.87 7.15 12.77
C LYS A 103 -18.37 8.57 13.04
N SER A 104 -17.89 8.83 14.25
CA SER A 104 -17.37 10.16 14.62
C SER A 104 -16.14 10.52 13.81
N ILE A 105 -15.22 9.57 13.65
CA ILE A 105 -13.97 9.76 12.91
C ILE A 105 -14.23 9.98 11.42
N MET A 106 -15.14 9.21 10.82
CA MET A 106 -15.55 9.39 9.43
C MET A 106 -16.13 10.79 9.19
N ASN A 107 -16.99 11.29 10.10
CA ASN A 107 -17.52 12.65 9.99
C ASN A 107 -16.42 13.72 10.03
N MET A 108 -15.39 13.52 10.87
CA MET A 108 -14.24 14.43 10.91
C MET A 108 -13.47 14.42 9.58
N ILE A 109 -13.24 13.25 8.99
CA ILE A 109 -12.54 13.11 7.70
C ILE A 109 -13.35 13.74 6.56
N PHE A 110 -14.66 13.52 6.52
CA PHE A 110 -15.53 14.18 5.53
C PHE A 110 -15.52 15.70 5.63
N SER A 111 -15.21 16.25 6.81
CA SER A 111 -15.14 17.69 7.04
C SER A 111 -13.72 18.26 6.90
N SER A 112 -12.69 17.44 6.72
CA SER A 112 -11.28 17.87 6.78
C SER A 112 -10.67 18.22 5.42
N TYR A 113 -11.44 18.23 4.34
CA TYR A 113 -10.95 18.41 2.96
C TYR A 113 -9.86 17.41 2.56
N ALA A 114 -9.83 16.22 3.16
CA ALA A 114 -8.82 15.19 2.88
C ALA A 114 -8.97 14.47 1.53
N PHE A 115 -10.06 14.73 0.80
CA PHE A 115 -10.33 14.13 -0.51
C PHE A 115 -9.78 15.00 -1.64
N GLY A 116 -9.21 14.38 -2.67
CA GLY A 116 -8.61 15.10 -3.78
C GLY A 116 -7.59 14.27 -4.55
N LEU A 117 -6.62 14.92 -5.17
CA LEU A 117 -5.55 14.26 -5.91
C LEU A 117 -4.32 14.11 -5.01
N ALA A 118 -3.71 12.93 -5.07
CA ALA A 118 -2.42 12.63 -4.44
C ALA A 118 -1.45 12.11 -5.50
N LYS A 119 -0.14 12.19 -5.19
CA LYS A 119 0.92 11.71 -6.08
C LYS A 119 1.75 10.65 -5.37
N ILE A 120 1.89 9.49 -6.01
CA ILE A 120 2.89 8.49 -5.64
C ILE A 120 4.19 8.96 -6.26
N ASN A 121 5.15 9.34 -5.42
CA ASN A 121 6.40 9.96 -5.85
C ASN A 121 7.66 9.12 -5.61
N ALA A 122 7.56 8.06 -4.81
CA ALA A 122 8.68 7.20 -4.49
C ALA A 122 8.20 5.81 -4.04
N LEU A 123 9.14 4.87 -4.05
CA LEU A 123 9.04 3.59 -3.36
C LEU A 123 10.03 3.57 -2.19
N GLU A 124 9.64 2.96 -1.09
CA GLU A 124 10.47 2.87 0.11
C GLU A 124 10.59 1.41 0.53
N LEU A 125 11.80 1.00 0.89
CA LEU A 125 12.11 -0.32 1.39
C LEU A 125 12.32 -0.24 2.90
N TYR A 126 11.66 -1.13 3.64
CA TYR A 126 11.70 -1.20 5.10
C TYR A 126 12.06 -2.62 5.56
N THR A 127 12.74 -2.73 6.70
CA THR A 127 12.78 -3.99 7.46
C THR A 127 11.44 -4.25 8.14
N TYR A 128 11.25 -5.47 8.65
CA TYR A 128 10.19 -5.78 9.59
C TYR A 128 10.80 -6.08 10.99
N PRO A 129 10.51 -5.27 12.03
CA PRO A 129 9.58 -4.13 12.06
C PRO A 129 10.15 -2.84 11.44
N MET A 130 9.25 -2.08 10.77
CA MET A 130 9.42 -0.87 9.94
C MET A 130 10.62 0.06 10.20
N GLN A 131 11.84 -0.35 9.86
CA GLN A 131 13.00 0.54 9.77
C GLN A 131 13.30 0.83 8.31
N LEU A 132 13.35 2.11 7.93
CA LEU A 132 13.67 2.52 6.56
C LEU A 132 15.09 2.06 6.20
N ILE A 133 15.21 1.32 5.10
CA ILE A 133 16.47 0.93 4.47
C ILE A 133 16.85 1.97 3.42
N GLU A 134 15.96 2.19 2.45
CA GLU A 134 16.23 3.09 1.32
C GLU A 134 14.93 3.62 0.69
N ARG A 135 15.02 4.79 0.05
CA ARG A 135 13.94 5.46 -0.66
C ARG A 135 14.36 5.73 -2.11
N TYR A 136 13.50 5.37 -3.05
CA TYR A 136 13.72 5.45 -4.49
C TYR A 136 12.69 6.39 -5.12
N GLU A 137 13.15 7.55 -5.59
CA GLU A 137 12.27 8.54 -6.22
C GLU A 137 11.84 8.10 -7.63
N LEU A 138 10.55 8.25 -7.92
CA LEU A 138 10.00 8.10 -9.26
C LEU A 138 10.28 9.35 -10.09
N THR A 139 10.52 9.15 -11.38
CA THR A 139 10.80 10.25 -12.32
C THR A 139 9.57 11.12 -12.52
N LYS A 140 9.75 12.44 -12.70
CA LYS A 140 8.63 13.39 -12.74
C LYS A 140 7.64 13.13 -13.87
#